data_AF-A0A8J5QKU4-F1
#
_entry.id   AF-A0A8J5QKU4-F1
#
_cell.length_a   1.000
_cell.length_b   1.000
_cell.length_c   1.000
_cell.angle_alpha   90.00
_cell.angle_beta   90.00
_cell.angle_gamma   90.00
#
_symmetry.space_group_name_H-M   'P 1'
#
loop_
_entity.id
_entity.type
_entity.pdbx_description
1 polymer ?
#
loop_
_entity_poly.entity_id
_entity_poly.type
_entity_poly.pdbx_seq_one_letter_code
_entity_poly.pdbx_strand_id
1 'polypeptide(L)'
;MVIVLRVNEKREESEEESEEELPSNSSNGRCNFVQDPSVLREKREMANRARVYKRGGKAGGAGDVVGRPKGQGNDKEVLVNRDKKNTNKSSRANHNRRSGAEWKRRQGMVPS
;
A
#
# COMPACT_ATOMS: atom_id res chain seq x y z
N MET A 1 -13.19 -11.28 -65.08
CA MET A 1 -12.25 -10.40 -65.79
C MET A 1 -11.38 -9.74 -64.75
N VAL A 2 -10.10 -10.09 -64.72
CA VAL A 2 -9.12 -9.60 -63.74
C VAL A 2 -8.50 -8.33 -64.31
N ILE A 3 -8.52 -7.24 -63.55
CA ILE A 3 -7.62 -6.11 -63.77
C ILE A 3 -6.96 -5.79 -62.45
N VAL A 4 -5.68 -6.14 -62.37
CA VAL A 4 -4.73 -5.77 -61.34
C VAL A 4 -4.19 -4.39 -61.70
N LEU A 5 -4.25 -3.44 -60.77
CA LEU A 5 -3.38 -2.26 -60.80
C LEU A 5 -2.70 -2.12 -59.44
N ARG A 6 -1.41 -2.44 -59.45
CA ARG A 6 -0.45 -2.21 -58.38
C ARG A 6 0.25 -0.88 -58.70
N VAL A 7 0.14 0.12 -57.84
CA VAL A 7 1.11 1.21 -57.76
C VAL A 7 1.36 1.50 -56.28
N ASN A 8 2.63 1.33 -55.91
CA ASN A 8 3.24 1.65 -54.62
C ASN A 8 3.83 3.06 -54.75
N GLU A 9 3.51 3.99 -53.85
CA GLU A 9 4.49 4.62 -52.94
C GLU A 9 3.90 5.82 -52.16
N LYS A 10 4.04 5.71 -50.83
CA LYS A 10 4.24 6.72 -49.77
C LYS A 10 3.73 8.15 -50.00
N ARG A 11 2.96 8.67 -49.02
CA ARG A 11 3.46 9.60 -47.98
C ARG A 11 2.33 10.05 -47.03
N GLU A 12 2.55 9.74 -45.75
CA GLU A 12 2.15 10.46 -44.52
C GLU A 12 0.68 10.66 -44.15
N GLU A 13 0.41 10.26 -42.90
CA GLU A 13 -0.43 10.93 -41.89
C GLU A 13 -1.96 10.79 -41.99
N SER A 14 -2.51 9.79 -41.28
CA SER A 14 -3.70 9.98 -40.42
C SER A 14 -3.92 8.75 -39.53
N GLU A 15 -3.81 9.01 -38.22
CA GLU A 15 -4.76 8.63 -37.17
C GLU A 15 -5.12 7.16 -36.88
N GLU A 16 -5.00 6.87 -35.58
CA GLU A 16 -5.72 5.85 -34.79
C GLU A 16 -5.22 4.40 -34.84
N GLU A 17 -4.27 4.11 -33.94
CA GLU A 17 -4.32 2.85 -33.18
C GLU A 17 -3.97 3.14 -31.71
N SER A 18 -5.02 3.37 -30.93
CA SER A 18 -4.99 3.54 -29.48
C SER A 18 -4.88 2.16 -28.82
N GLU A 19 -3.66 1.64 -28.69
CA GLU A 19 -3.39 0.51 -27.78
C GLU A 19 -2.59 0.99 -26.57
N GLU A 20 -3.30 1.06 -25.44
CA GLU A 20 -2.88 0.93 -24.04
C GLU A 20 -1.37 0.94 -23.74
N GLU A 21 -0.69 2.07 -23.97
CA GLU A 21 0.56 2.35 -23.29
C GLU A 21 0.23 2.89 -21.88
N LEU A 22 0.24 1.99 -20.89
CA LEU A 22 0.31 2.34 -19.47
C LEU A 22 1.36 3.44 -19.32
N PRO A 23 1.02 4.69 -18.92
CA PRO A 23 2.05 5.67 -18.72
C PRO A 23 2.89 5.18 -17.56
N SER A 24 4.12 4.84 -17.93
CA SER A 24 5.29 4.71 -17.09
C SER A 24 5.22 5.74 -15.97
N ASN A 25 5.82 5.38 -14.83
CA ASN A 25 6.05 6.23 -13.68
C ASN A 25 6.74 7.53 -14.12
N SER A 26 5.97 8.45 -14.69
CA SER A 26 6.45 9.62 -15.38
C SER A 26 6.97 10.49 -14.27
N SER A 27 8.30 10.48 -14.15
CA SER A 27 9.08 11.47 -13.45
C SER A 27 8.35 12.80 -13.56
N ASN A 28 7.86 13.31 -12.42
CA ASN A 28 7.13 14.58 -12.30
C ASN A 28 7.59 15.52 -13.40
N GLY A 29 6.70 15.77 -14.37
CA GLY A 29 7.04 16.30 -15.68
C GLY A 29 8.11 17.38 -15.62
N ARG A 30 9.30 17.03 -16.12
CA ARG A 30 10.34 17.98 -16.53
C ARG A 30 10.65 19.06 -15.51
N CYS A 31 10.91 18.69 -14.26
CA CYS A 31 11.82 19.40 -13.34
C CYS A 31 12.08 18.48 -12.14
N ASN A 32 13.36 18.23 -11.83
CA ASN A 32 13.78 17.42 -10.69
C ASN A 32 13.62 18.17 -9.35
N PHE A 33 12.42 18.70 -9.07
CA PHE A 33 12.14 19.33 -7.80
C PHE A 33 11.85 18.26 -6.74
N VAL A 34 12.55 18.36 -5.62
CA VAL A 34 12.26 17.57 -4.43
C VAL A 34 11.01 18.16 -3.78
N GLN A 35 9.97 17.35 -3.61
CA GLN A 35 8.77 17.77 -2.87
C GLN A 35 9.13 18.05 -1.41
N ASP A 36 8.52 19.08 -0.83
CA ASP A 36 8.70 19.39 0.59
C ASP A 36 8.29 18.17 1.45
N PRO A 37 9.16 17.69 2.35
CA PRO A 37 8.82 16.59 3.26
C PRO A 37 7.57 16.85 4.11
N SER A 38 7.22 18.11 4.38
CA SER A 38 6.02 18.48 5.13
C SER A 38 4.74 18.04 4.41
N VAL A 39 4.65 18.32 3.10
CA VAL A 39 3.54 17.96 2.22
C VAL A 39 3.44 16.45 2.06
N LEU A 40 4.57 15.77 1.93
CA LEU A 40 4.61 14.30 1.88
C LEU A 40 4.08 13.67 3.19
N ARG A 41 4.46 14.24 4.34
CA ARG A 41 3.97 13.78 5.64
C ARG A 41 2.48 13.99 5.79
N GLU A 42 1.98 15.18 5.43
CA GLU A 42 0.55 15.51 5.48
C GLU A 42 -0.27 14.56 4.60
N LYS A 43 0.14 14.35 3.34
CA LYS A 43 -0.50 13.41 2.42
C LYS A 43 -0.54 11.99 2.99
N ARG A 44 0.55 11.55 3.65
CA ARG A 44 0.61 10.23 4.30
C ARG A 44 -0.31 10.13 5.51
N GLU A 45 -0.36 11.14 6.35
CA GLU A 45 -1.26 11.20 7.51
C GLU A 45 -2.73 11.20 7.07
N MET A 46 -3.07 11.98 6.04
CA MET A 46 -4.40 11.99 5.44
C MET A 46 -4.80 10.61 4.89
N ALA A 47 -3.90 9.95 4.15
CA ALA A 47 -4.15 8.60 3.64
C ALA A 47 -4.32 7.58 4.78
N ASN A 48 -3.52 7.71 5.85
CA ASN A 48 -3.62 6.83 7.01
C ASN A 48 -4.96 7.04 7.74
N ARG A 49 -5.36 8.29 7.95
CA ARG A 49 -6.67 8.66 8.52
C ARG A 49 -7.81 8.07 7.68
N ALA A 50 -7.79 8.25 6.36
CA ALA A 50 -8.81 7.72 5.46
C ALA A 50 -8.93 6.18 5.54
N ARG A 51 -7.81 5.46 5.62
CA ARG A 51 -7.81 3.99 5.80
C ARG A 51 -8.40 3.57 7.13
N VAL A 52 -8.09 4.31 8.20
CA VAL A 52 -8.62 4.06 9.53
C VAL A 52 -10.14 4.25 9.56
N TYR A 53 -10.65 5.36 8.99
CA TYR A 53 -12.09 5.60 8.86
C TYR A 53 -12.79 4.53 8.01
N LYS A 54 -12.23 4.15 6.85
CA LYS A 54 -12.80 3.10 5.99
C LYS A 54 -12.89 1.73 6.66
N ARG A 55 -11.95 1.41 7.56
CA ARG A 55 -11.93 0.15 8.32
C ARG A 55 -12.81 0.18 9.58
N GLY A 56 -13.58 1.25 9.80
CA GLY A 56 -14.35 1.46 11.03
C GLY A 56 -13.47 1.55 12.28
N GLY A 57 -12.16 1.73 12.10
CA GLY A 57 -11.22 1.87 13.21
C GLY A 57 -11.29 3.28 13.77
N LYS A 58 -11.29 3.41 15.10
CA LYS A 58 -10.94 4.69 15.73
C LYS A 58 -9.44 4.94 15.49
N ALA A 59 -9.08 6.18 15.17
CA ALA A 59 -7.69 6.63 15.21
C ALA A 59 -7.26 6.70 16.68
N GLY A 60 -6.92 5.54 17.26
CA GLY A 60 -6.66 5.39 18.67
C GLY A 60 -5.24 4.91 18.90
N GLY A 61 -4.50 5.68 19.70
CA GLY A 61 -3.25 5.22 20.33
C GLY A 61 -3.48 3.91 21.12
N ALA A 62 -2.38 3.24 21.46
CA ALA A 62 -2.41 2.00 22.21
C ALA A 62 -3.34 2.14 23.43
N GLY A 63 -4.48 1.43 23.41
CA GLY A 63 -5.43 1.47 24.50
C GLY A 63 -4.76 1.06 25.81
N ASP A 64 -5.06 1.77 26.88
CA ASP A 64 -4.45 1.49 28.17
C ASP A 64 -4.87 0.11 28.68
N VAL A 65 -3.87 -0.61 29.19
CA VAL A 65 -4.00 -1.97 29.74
C VAL A 65 -3.66 -1.97 31.24
N VAL A 66 -3.10 -0.86 31.74
CA VAL A 66 -2.83 -0.62 33.15
C VAL A 66 -4.18 -0.29 33.79
N GLY A 67 -4.80 -1.30 34.38
CA GLY A 67 -6.09 -1.16 35.04
C GLY A 67 -6.01 -0.34 36.32
N ARG A 68 -7.14 -0.21 37.00
CA ARG A 68 -7.22 0.45 38.31
C ARG A 68 -6.45 -0.38 39.35
N PRO A 69 -6.01 0.22 40.47
CA PRO A 69 -5.36 -0.51 41.56
C PRO A 69 -6.22 -1.69 42.05
N LYS A 70 -5.55 -2.69 42.64
CA LYS A 70 -6.20 -3.94 43.08
C LYS A 70 -7.38 -3.65 44.02
N GLY A 71 -8.52 -4.32 43.78
CA GLY A 71 -9.73 -4.21 44.60
C GLY A 71 -10.77 -3.21 44.11
N GLN A 72 -10.46 -2.40 43.08
CA GLN A 72 -11.35 -1.35 42.56
C GLN A 72 -12.15 -1.75 41.31
N GLY A 73 -12.02 -3.00 40.86
CA GLY A 73 -12.55 -3.47 39.58
C GLY A 73 -11.84 -2.81 38.38
N ASN A 74 -11.93 -3.44 37.20
CA ASN A 74 -11.40 -2.87 35.96
C ASN A 74 -12.55 -2.46 35.04
N ASP A 75 -12.34 -1.38 34.28
CA ASP A 75 -13.29 -0.96 33.26
C ASP A 75 -13.35 -1.98 32.11
N LYS A 76 -14.50 -2.07 31.47
CA LYS A 76 -14.72 -2.98 30.33
C LYS A 76 -13.72 -2.73 29.20
N GLU A 77 -13.36 -1.47 28.98
CA GLU A 77 -12.35 -1.07 27.98
C GLU A 77 -10.98 -1.69 28.27
N VAL A 78 -10.54 -1.75 29.53
CA VAL A 78 -9.25 -2.34 29.92
C VAL A 78 -9.25 -3.85 29.67
N LEU A 79 -10.37 -4.52 29.91
CA LEU A 79 -10.51 -5.96 29.63
C LEU A 79 -10.45 -6.23 28.12
N VAL A 80 -11.18 -5.45 27.32
CA VAL A 80 -11.16 -5.54 25.85
C VAL A 80 -9.76 -5.24 25.29
N ASN A 81 -9.07 -4.24 25.84
CA ASN A 81 -7.69 -3.91 25.43
C ASN A 81 -6.71 -5.03 25.79
N ARG A 82 -6.87 -5.66 26.97
CA ARG A 82 -6.04 -6.79 27.40
C ARG A 82 -6.26 -8.01 26.49
N ASP A 83 -7.52 -8.33 26.16
CA ASP A 83 -7.86 -9.40 25.23
C ASP A 83 -7.29 -9.14 23.83
N LYS A 84 -7.53 -7.95 23.26
CA LYS A 84 -6.96 -7.54 21.97
C LYS A 84 -5.43 -7.62 21.96
N LYS A 85 -4.75 -7.25 23.05
CA LYS A 85 -3.28 -7.32 23.16
C LYS A 85 -2.81 -8.76 23.21
N ASN A 86 -3.52 -9.65 23.89
CA ASN A 86 -3.18 -11.08 23.96
C ASN A 86 -3.38 -11.76 22.61
N THR A 87 -4.56 -11.58 21.99
CA THR A 87 -4.93 -12.18 20.70
C THR A 87 -4.02 -11.70 19.57
N ASN A 88 -3.65 -10.41 19.54
CA ASN A 88 -2.79 -9.87 18.49
C ASN A 88 -1.29 -9.94 18.81
N LYS A 89 -0.89 -10.51 19.95
CA LYS A 89 0.52 -10.60 20.37
C LYS A 89 1.38 -11.33 19.34
N SER A 90 0.84 -12.38 18.74
CA SER A 90 1.51 -13.18 17.70
C SER A 90 1.35 -12.61 16.29
N SER A 91 0.24 -11.91 16.02
CA SER A 91 -0.12 -11.38 14.70
C SER A 91 0.96 -10.47 14.11
N ARG A 92 1.52 -9.55 14.91
CA ARG A 92 2.58 -8.64 14.43
C ARG A 92 3.99 -9.23 14.57
N ALA A 93 4.24 -10.03 15.60
CA ALA A 93 5.57 -10.55 15.90
C ALA A 93 5.99 -11.70 14.97
N ASN A 94 5.05 -12.53 14.50
CA ASN A 94 5.38 -13.74 13.73
C ASN A 94 5.28 -13.55 12.21
N HIS A 95 4.46 -12.61 11.73
CA HIS A 95 4.22 -12.43 10.29
C HIS A 95 5.47 -12.02 9.50
N ASN A 96 6.44 -11.38 10.15
CA ASN A 96 7.69 -10.99 9.50
C ASN A 96 8.62 -12.19 9.22
N ARG A 97 8.43 -13.32 9.92
CA ARG A 97 9.22 -14.54 9.68
C ARG A 97 8.79 -15.22 8.38
N ARG A 98 7.49 -15.37 8.14
CA ARG A 98 6.97 -15.99 6.91
C ARG A 98 7.27 -15.12 5.70
N SER A 99 6.91 -13.84 5.74
CA SER A 99 7.17 -12.91 4.64
C SER A 99 8.66 -12.75 4.37
N GLY A 100 9.50 -12.72 5.42
CA GLY A 100 10.96 -12.69 5.27
C GLY A 100 11.52 -13.98 4.66
N ALA A 101 11.00 -15.15 5.04
CA ALA A 101 11.40 -16.44 4.44
C ALA A 101 10.98 -16.56 2.98
N GLU A 102 9.77 -16.12 2.64
CA GLU A 102 9.27 -16.06 1.26
C GLU A 102 10.09 -15.09 0.41
N TRP A 103 10.43 -13.91 0.95
CA TRP A 103 11.29 -12.96 0.27
C TRP A 103 12.67 -13.56 -0.01
N LYS A 104 13.30 -14.21 0.99
CA LYS A 104 14.59 -14.90 0.82
C LYS A 104 14.52 -16.02 -0.23
N ARG A 105 13.43 -16.81 -0.25
CA ARG A 105 13.20 -17.83 -1.30
C ARG A 105 13.06 -17.20 -2.68
N ARG A 106 12.29 -16.11 -2.81
CA ARG A 106 12.13 -15.36 -4.09
C ARG A 106 13.43 -14.76 -4.59
N GLN A 107 14.33 -14.35 -3.69
CA GLN A 107 15.64 -13.79 -4.04
C GLN A 107 16.73 -14.86 -4.24
N GLY A 108 16.38 -16.15 -4.21
CA GLY A 108 17.36 -17.24 -4.40
C GLY A 108 18.35 -17.41 -3.24
N MET A 109 18.08 -16.83 -2.07
CA MET A 109 18.96 -16.91 -0.89
C MET A 109 18.73 -18.17 -0.03
N VAL A 110 17.78 -19.03 -0.40
CA VAL A 110 17.51 -20.30 0.29
C VAL A 110 17.84 -21.44 -0.68
N PRO A 111 18.88 -22.25 -0.40
CA PRO A 111 19.17 -23.42 -1.21
C PRO A 111 18.04 -24.45 -1.11
N SER A 112 17.76 -25.12 -2.24
CA SER A 112 16.79 -26.20 -2.37
C SER A 112 17.23 -27.48 -1.67
#